data_AF-U3K0K3-F1
#
_entry.id   AF-U3K0K3-F1
#
_cell.length_a   1.000
_cell.length_b   1.000
_cell.length_c   1.000
_cell.angle_alpha   90.00
_cell.angle_beta   90.00
_cell.angle_gamma   90.00
#
_symmetry.space_group_name_H-M   'P 1'
#
loop_
_entity.id
_entity.type
_entity.pdbx_description
1 polymer ?
#
loop_
_entity_poly.entity_id
_entity_poly.type
_entity_poly.pdbx_seq_one_letter_code
_entity_poly.pdbx_strand_id
1 'polypeptide(L)'
;MKRMIIFCMLFFCSTMVLTETSPKTLKYKQILKKIEQLESMVKEKDAELLHTPENPVEGCLNTTVTCFQKGLQKLQPASSQDNPKFTKAIRIKCHDFIFQHCESTCESYKKKTPKNFLKSFKNLIQMVSRVHSSWVLFDILQTIADILLLHLY
;
A
#
# COMPACT_ATOMS: atom_id res chain seq x y z
N MET A 1 6.23 -45.76 -4.32
CA MET A 1 5.16 -44.95 -3.71
C MET A 1 5.64 -43.64 -3.07
N LYS A 2 6.80 -43.56 -2.40
CA LYS A 2 7.35 -42.31 -1.82
C LYS A 2 7.41 -41.12 -2.79
N ARG A 3 7.89 -41.31 -4.02
CA ARG A 3 7.95 -40.25 -5.04
C ARG A 3 6.57 -39.70 -5.44
N MET A 4 5.53 -40.54 -5.44
CA MET A 4 4.16 -40.13 -5.81
C MET A 4 3.52 -39.26 -4.71
N ILE A 5 3.79 -39.57 -3.44
CA ILE A 5 3.35 -38.76 -2.29
C ILE A 5 4.02 -37.39 -2.30
N ILE A 6 5.30 -37.32 -2.67
CA ILE A 6 6.04 -36.05 -2.80
C ILE A 6 5.45 -35.18 -3.90
N PHE A 7 5.15 -35.75 -5.08
CA PHE A 7 4.49 -35.02 -6.16
C PHE A 7 3.11 -34.51 -5.76
N CYS A 8 2.31 -35.33 -5.07
CA CYS A 8 1.01 -34.92 -4.56
C CYS A 8 1.15 -33.78 -3.53
N MET A 9 2.08 -33.88 -2.57
CA MET A 9 2.34 -32.82 -1.60
C MET A 9 2.77 -31.52 -2.29
N LEU A 10 3.71 -31.56 -3.24
CA LEU A 10 4.16 -30.38 -3.98
C LEU A 10 3.03 -29.74 -4.79
N PHE A 11 2.19 -30.56 -5.44
CA PHE A 11 1.04 -30.08 -6.21
C PHE A 11 -0.04 -29.44 -5.30
N PHE A 12 -0.35 -30.06 -4.15
CA PHE A 12 -1.28 -29.49 -3.18
C PHE A 12 -0.74 -28.21 -2.51
N CYS A 13 0.55 -28.17 -2.15
CA CYS A 13 1.19 -26.96 -1.62
C CYS A 13 1.17 -25.80 -2.62
N SER A 14 1.37 -26.07 -3.91
CA SER A 14 1.34 -25.03 -4.96
C SER A 14 -0.05 -24.42 -5.19
N THR A 15 -1.12 -25.21 -4.99
CA THR A 15 -2.50 -24.78 -5.26
C THR A 15 -3.16 -24.01 -4.12
N MET A 16 -2.82 -24.31 -2.85
CA MET A 16 -3.26 -23.50 -1.70
C MET A 16 -2.60 -22.11 -1.68
N VAL A 17 -1.37 -21.99 -2.17
CA VAL A 17 -0.61 -20.73 -2.16
C VAL A 17 -1.13 -19.69 -3.16
N LEU A 18 -1.75 -20.12 -4.27
CA LEU A 18 -2.23 -19.21 -5.32
C LEU A 18 -3.57 -18.52 -5.01
N THR A 19 -4.30 -18.98 -4.00
CA THR A 19 -5.65 -18.47 -3.68
C THR A 19 -5.70 -17.54 -2.47
N GLU A 20 -4.64 -17.48 -1.66
CA GLU A 20 -4.58 -16.51 -0.55
C GLU A 20 -4.18 -15.11 -1.05
N THR A 21 -5.19 -14.29 -1.36
CA THR A 21 -4.98 -12.85 -1.39
C THR A 21 -4.60 -12.41 0.03
N SER A 22 -3.31 -12.14 0.27
CA SER A 22 -2.87 -11.76 1.61
C SER A 22 -3.76 -10.63 2.17
N PRO A 23 -4.15 -10.65 3.46
CA PRO A 23 -5.01 -9.62 4.04
C PRO A 23 -4.50 -8.19 3.80
N LYS A 24 -3.16 -8.03 3.68
CA LYS A 24 -2.49 -6.77 3.34
C LYS A 24 -2.78 -6.32 1.90
N THR A 25 -2.80 -7.23 0.93
CA THR A 25 -3.13 -6.93 -0.48
C THR A 25 -4.57 -6.43 -0.62
N LEU A 26 -5.52 -7.04 0.10
CA LEU A 26 -6.90 -6.57 0.12
C LEU A 26 -7.00 -5.16 0.72
N LYS A 27 -6.26 -4.88 1.80
CA LYS A 27 -6.17 -3.54 2.40
C LYS A 27 -5.63 -2.51 1.40
N TYR A 28 -4.58 -2.81 0.64
CA TYR A 28 -4.04 -1.89 -0.38
C TYR A 28 -5.08 -1.57 -1.46
N LYS A 29 -5.80 -2.57 -1.97
CA LYS A 29 -6.89 -2.36 -2.93
C LYS A 29 -7.99 -1.47 -2.36
N GLN A 30 -8.36 -1.65 -1.10
CA GLN A 30 -9.35 -0.79 -0.44
C GLN A 30 -8.86 0.65 -0.28
N ILE A 31 -7.58 0.85 0.06
CA ILE A 31 -6.97 2.18 0.15
C ILE A 31 -6.99 2.87 -1.22
N LEU A 32 -6.56 2.18 -2.28
CA LEU A 32 -6.56 2.73 -3.64
C LEU A 32 -7.97 3.15 -4.08
N LYS A 33 -8.98 2.32 -3.82
CA LYS A 33 -10.38 2.66 -4.12
C LYS A 33 -10.85 3.91 -3.37
N LYS A 34 -10.45 4.09 -2.10
CA LYS A 34 -10.75 5.32 -1.34
C LYS A 34 -10.05 6.54 -1.92
N ILE A 35 -8.80 6.41 -2.37
CA ILE A 35 -8.05 7.50 -3.00
C ILE A 35 -8.75 7.93 -4.30
N GLU A 36 -9.17 6.98 -5.13
CA GLU A 36 -9.93 7.27 -6.37
C GLU A 36 -11.27 7.96 -6.09
N GLN A 37 -11.97 7.56 -5.03
CA GLN A 37 -13.18 8.25 -4.57
C GLN A 37 -12.87 9.69 -4.13
N LEU A 38 -11.77 9.92 -3.42
CA LEU A 38 -11.36 11.27 -3.00
C LEU A 38 -11.01 12.15 -4.20
N GLU A 39 -10.36 11.61 -5.23
CA GLU A 39 -9.96 12.37 -6.43
C GLU A 39 -11.17 13.02 -7.15
N SER A 40 -12.34 12.37 -7.14
CA SER A 40 -13.56 12.93 -7.73
C SER A 40 -14.31 13.89 -6.81
N MET A 41 -14.08 13.83 -5.50
CA MET A 41 -14.84 14.59 -4.48
C MET A 41 -14.05 15.77 -3.89
N VAL A 42 -12.75 15.90 -4.18
CA VAL A 42 -11.88 16.91 -3.56
C VAL A 42 -12.05 18.28 -4.22
N LYS A 43 -12.06 19.32 -3.38
CA LYS A 43 -12.02 20.71 -3.83
C LYS A 43 -10.63 21.02 -4.40
N GLU A 44 -10.58 21.46 -5.65
CA GLU A 44 -9.31 21.84 -6.31
C GLU A 44 -9.12 23.36 -6.35
N LYS A 45 -10.17 24.12 -6.65
CA LYS A 45 -10.09 25.58 -6.78
C LYS A 45 -9.93 26.22 -5.40
N ASP A 46 -8.98 27.15 -5.27
CA ASP A 46 -8.69 27.90 -4.04
C ASP A 46 -8.34 27.02 -2.82
N ALA A 47 -7.91 25.78 -3.07
CA ALA A 47 -7.52 24.85 -2.02
C ALA A 47 -6.07 25.07 -1.57
N GLU A 48 -5.79 24.80 -0.30
CA GLU A 48 -4.42 24.83 0.24
C GLU A 48 -3.54 23.82 -0.51
N LEU A 49 -2.34 24.24 -0.92
CA LEU A 49 -1.35 23.33 -1.50
C LEU A 49 -0.74 22.45 -0.40
N LEU A 50 -0.62 21.16 -0.69
CA LEU A 50 -0.25 20.12 0.28
C LEU A 50 1.17 19.65 0.04
N HIS A 51 1.94 19.52 1.11
CA HIS A 51 3.26 18.89 1.08
C HIS A 51 3.14 17.47 0.52
N THR A 52 3.76 17.24 -0.62
CA THR A 52 3.64 15.99 -1.38
C THR A 52 5.02 15.36 -1.52
N PRO A 53 5.31 14.30 -0.75
CA PRO A 53 6.51 13.52 -0.94
C PRO A 53 6.60 12.96 -2.36
N GLU A 54 7.69 13.27 -3.06
CA GLU A 54 8.05 12.64 -4.34
C GLU A 54 9.17 11.63 -4.08
N ASN A 55 9.08 10.44 -4.67
CA ASN A 55 10.10 9.39 -4.63
C ASN A 55 10.63 9.11 -3.21
N PRO A 56 9.87 8.39 -2.36
CA PRO A 56 10.36 8.01 -1.05
C PRO A 56 11.67 7.22 -1.22
N VAL A 57 12.73 7.70 -0.57
CA VAL A 57 13.97 6.93 -0.43
C VAL A 57 13.60 5.60 0.24
N GLU A 58 14.08 4.48 -0.32
CA GLU A 58 13.89 3.15 0.26
C GLU A 58 14.25 3.19 1.75
N GLY A 59 13.31 2.78 2.61
CA GLY A 59 13.45 2.87 4.06
C GLY A 59 12.59 3.94 4.74
N CYS A 60 12.21 5.03 4.06
CA CYS A 60 11.45 6.15 4.69
C CYS A 60 9.93 6.07 4.57
N LEU A 61 9.40 4.92 4.13
CA LEU A 61 7.99 4.77 3.76
C LEU A 61 7.02 5.12 4.89
N ASN A 62 7.37 4.86 6.16
CA ASN A 62 6.50 5.17 7.29
C ASN A 62 6.32 6.69 7.48
N THR A 63 7.43 7.45 7.42
CA THR A 63 7.40 8.91 7.49
C THR A 63 6.62 9.48 6.31
N THR A 64 6.86 8.99 5.09
CA THR A 64 6.14 9.40 3.88
C THR A 64 4.63 9.16 4.01
N VAL A 65 4.22 7.96 4.44
CA VAL A 65 2.81 7.61 4.65
C VAL A 65 2.17 8.51 5.71
N THR A 66 2.89 8.79 6.81
CA THR A 66 2.42 9.69 7.87
C THR A 66 2.19 11.11 7.33
N CYS A 67 3.08 11.61 6.47
CA CYS A 67 2.90 12.91 5.81
C CYS A 67 1.65 12.93 4.93
N PHE A 68 1.41 11.87 4.15
CA PHE A 68 0.17 11.75 3.38
C PHE A 68 -1.06 11.68 4.30
N GLN A 69 -1.02 10.97 5.43
CA GLN A 69 -2.14 10.91 6.36
C GLN A 69 -2.45 12.28 6.99
N LYS A 70 -1.44 13.05 7.36
CA LYS A 70 -1.60 14.43 7.83
C LYS A 70 -2.14 15.34 6.73
N GLY A 71 -1.65 15.19 5.51
CA GLY A 71 -2.13 15.95 4.34
C GLY A 71 -3.59 15.63 3.98
N LEU A 72 -4.02 14.38 4.12
CA LEU A 72 -5.43 13.99 3.91
C LEU A 72 -6.36 14.78 4.83
N GLN A 73 -6.00 15.02 6.10
CA GLN A 73 -6.85 15.77 7.04
C GLN A 73 -7.07 17.24 6.63
N LYS A 74 -6.21 17.78 5.76
CA LYS A 74 -6.34 19.15 5.23
C LYS A 74 -7.21 19.23 3.98
N LEU A 75 -7.57 18.10 3.38
CA LEU A 75 -8.43 18.07 2.20
C LEU A 75 -9.85 18.51 2.55
N GLN A 76 -10.47 19.20 1.60
CA GLN A 76 -11.86 19.63 1.70
C GLN A 76 -12.69 19.01 0.57
N PRO A 77 -13.96 18.65 0.82
CA PRO A 77 -14.85 18.22 -0.24
C PRO A 77 -15.20 19.39 -1.17
N ALA A 78 -15.41 19.10 -2.45
CA ALA A 78 -15.82 20.08 -3.45
C ALA A 78 -17.26 20.58 -3.22
N SER A 79 -18.12 19.72 -2.65
CA SER A 79 -19.52 20.01 -2.36
C SER A 79 -19.91 19.47 -0.99
N SER A 80 -20.83 20.16 -0.31
CA SER A 80 -21.43 19.70 0.95
C SER A 80 -22.19 18.38 0.79
N GLN A 81 -22.74 18.11 -0.41
CA GLN A 81 -23.45 16.86 -0.73
C GLN A 81 -22.52 15.63 -0.68
N ASP A 82 -21.24 15.81 -1.01
CA ASP A 82 -20.25 14.74 -1.00
C ASP A 82 -19.61 14.53 0.38
N ASN A 83 -19.78 15.47 1.31
CA ASN A 83 -19.20 15.46 2.65
C ASN A 83 -19.33 14.12 3.40
N PRO A 84 -20.48 13.43 3.44
CA PRO A 84 -20.59 12.13 4.13
C PRO A 84 -19.72 11.05 3.48
N LYS A 85 -19.68 10.98 2.15
CA LYS A 85 -18.82 10.02 1.42
C LYS A 85 -17.35 10.37 1.56
N PHE A 86 -17.03 11.66 1.47
CA PHE A 86 -15.69 12.21 1.66
C PHE A 86 -15.14 11.90 3.06
N THR A 87 -15.90 12.17 4.12
CA THR A 87 -15.52 11.89 5.51
C THR A 87 -15.28 10.39 5.75
N LYS A 88 -16.00 9.52 5.05
CA LYS A 88 -15.76 8.08 5.11
C LYS A 88 -14.48 7.68 4.36
N ALA A 89 -14.23 8.30 3.21
CA ALA A 89 -13.07 8.01 2.37
C ALA A 89 -11.76 8.52 3.00
N ILE A 90 -11.76 9.67 3.68
CA ILE A 90 -10.59 10.29 4.31
C ILE A 90 -10.04 9.50 5.50
N ARG A 91 -10.86 8.63 6.10
CA ARG A 91 -10.47 7.70 7.17
C ARG A 91 -9.67 6.52 6.60
N ILE A 92 -8.52 6.83 6.02
CA ILE A 92 -7.53 5.87 5.51
C ILE A 92 -6.56 5.55 6.64
N LYS A 93 -6.62 4.32 7.15
CA LYS A 93 -5.67 3.82 8.15
C LYS A 93 -4.56 3.05 7.43
N CYS A 94 -3.34 3.53 7.60
CA CYS A 94 -2.12 2.97 7.02
C CYS A 94 -1.19 2.37 8.11
N HIS A 95 -1.70 2.11 9.31
CA HIS A 95 -0.88 1.82 10.50
C HIS A 95 -0.06 0.52 10.43
N ASP A 96 -0.40 -0.38 9.51
CA ASP A 96 0.21 -1.72 9.41
C ASP A 96 1.48 -1.74 8.52
N PHE A 97 1.95 -0.58 8.09
CA PHE A 97 3.17 -0.42 7.30
C PHE A 97 4.39 -0.31 8.23
N ILE A 98 4.93 -1.44 8.67
CA ILE A 98 6.18 -1.46 9.46
C ILE A 98 7.34 -1.12 8.51
N PHE A 99 7.79 0.13 8.54
CA PHE A 99 8.98 0.60 7.82
C PHE A 99 9.82 1.52 8.72
N GLN A 100 11.09 1.68 8.34
CA GLN A 100 12.05 2.50 9.08
C GLN A 100 11.59 3.97 9.14
N HIS A 101 11.95 4.65 10.22
CA HIS A 101 11.64 6.07 10.39
C HIS A 101 12.79 6.89 9.84
N CYS A 102 12.48 7.96 9.10
CA CYS A 102 13.47 8.91 8.61
C CYS A 102 13.27 10.28 9.24
N GLU A 103 14.38 11.02 9.42
CA GLU A 103 14.41 12.37 10.01
C GLU A 103 13.76 13.46 9.14
N SER A 104 13.39 13.15 7.88
CA SER A 104 12.77 14.12 6.99
C SER A 104 11.43 14.63 7.54
N THR A 105 11.29 15.94 7.75
CA THR A 105 10.01 16.55 8.13
C THR A 105 9.09 16.67 6.92
N CYS A 106 7.77 16.58 7.13
CA CYS A 106 6.80 16.70 6.03
C CYS A 106 6.87 18.07 5.32
N GLU A 107 7.31 19.10 6.03
CA GLU A 107 7.37 20.47 5.51
C GLU A 107 8.47 20.67 4.45
N SER A 108 9.47 19.79 4.43
CA SER A 108 10.54 19.81 3.43
C SER A 108 10.06 19.47 2.00
N TYR A 109 8.92 18.78 1.87
CA TYR A 109 8.43 18.35 0.57
C TYR A 109 7.73 19.48 -0.19
N LYS A 110 7.88 19.48 -1.53
CA LYS A 110 7.20 20.43 -2.41
C LYS A 110 5.69 20.38 -2.22
N LYS A 111 5.06 21.54 -2.19
CA LYS A 111 3.61 21.65 -2.13
C LYS A 111 3.00 21.41 -3.51
N LYS A 112 1.88 20.69 -3.57
CA LYS A 112 1.12 20.43 -4.80
C LYS A 112 -0.38 20.58 -4.58
N THR A 113 -1.13 20.65 -5.67
CA THR A 113 -2.59 20.72 -5.61
C THR A 113 -3.19 19.41 -5.04
N PRO A 114 -4.41 19.46 -4.47
CA PRO A 114 -5.08 18.28 -3.91
C PRO A 114 -5.12 17.06 -4.83
N LYS A 115 -5.46 17.25 -6.12
CA LYS A 115 -5.43 16.14 -7.09
C LYS A 115 -4.04 15.55 -7.31
N ASN A 116 -3.01 16.40 -7.43
CA ASN A 116 -1.64 15.92 -7.61
C ASN A 116 -1.08 15.25 -6.35
N PHE A 117 -1.49 15.71 -5.18
CA PHE A 117 -1.21 15.08 -3.89
C PHE A 117 -1.82 13.67 -3.84
N LEU A 118 -3.12 13.52 -4.16
CA LEU A 118 -3.79 12.22 -4.19
C LEU A 118 -3.18 11.26 -5.22
N LYS A 119 -2.81 11.77 -6.42
CA LYS A 119 -2.11 10.98 -7.44
C LYS A 119 -0.76 10.46 -6.93
N SER A 120 -0.01 11.29 -6.22
CA SER A 120 1.28 10.89 -5.63
C SER A 120 1.07 9.86 -4.52
N PHE A 121 0.01 10.01 -3.72
CA PHE A 121 -0.35 9.02 -2.70
C PHE A 121 -0.76 7.67 -3.31
N LYS A 122 -1.53 7.70 -4.40
CA LYS A 122 -1.89 6.50 -5.18
C LYS A 122 -0.65 5.75 -5.64
N ASN A 123 0.30 6.47 -6.23
CA ASN A 123 1.56 5.89 -6.70
C ASN A 123 2.36 5.25 -5.56
N LEU A 124 2.41 5.90 -4.39
CA LEU A 124 3.06 5.34 -3.19
C LEU A 124 2.42 4.00 -2.79
N ILE A 125 1.09 3.95 -2.66
CA ILE A 125 0.39 2.71 -2.24
C ILE A 125 0.57 1.60 -3.29
N GLN A 126 0.58 1.93 -4.57
CA GLN A 126 0.87 0.96 -5.64
C GLN A 126 2.30 0.42 -5.54
N MET A 127 3.29 1.29 -5.29
CA MET A 127 4.68 0.87 -5.08
C MET A 127 4.80 -0.08 -3.89
N VAL A 128 4.23 0.29 -2.74
CA VAL A 128 4.26 -0.54 -1.53
C VAL A 128 3.56 -1.88 -1.75
N SER A 129 2.43 -1.90 -2.48
CA SER A 129 1.74 -3.13 -2.84
C SER A 129 2.62 -4.05 -3.69
N ARG A 130 3.39 -3.51 -4.64
CA ARG A 130 4.30 -4.31 -5.49
C ARG A 130 5.45 -4.88 -4.67
N VAL A 131 6.12 -4.04 -3.88
CA VAL A 131 7.22 -4.45 -3.01
C VAL A 131 6.76 -5.57 -2.08
N HIS A 132 5.63 -5.39 -1.38
CA HIS A 132 5.10 -6.41 -0.48
C HIS A 132 4.73 -7.72 -1.21
N SER A 133 4.18 -7.67 -2.42
CA SER A 133 3.95 -8.87 -3.23
C SER A 133 5.26 -9.58 -3.62
N SER A 134 6.33 -8.84 -3.90
CA SER A 134 7.65 -9.42 -4.20
C SER A 134 8.29 -10.12 -3.00
N TRP A 135 8.19 -9.57 -1.78
CA TRP A 135 8.68 -10.23 -0.56
C TRP A 135 7.95 -11.55 -0.29
N VAL A 136 6.62 -11.57 -0.44
CA VAL A 136 5.82 -12.79 -0.27
C VAL A 136 6.27 -13.88 -1.25
N LEU A 137 6.55 -13.53 -2.52
CA LEU A 137 7.08 -14.48 -3.49
C LEU A 137 8.47 -15.00 -3.08
N PHE A 138 9.33 -14.14 -2.55
CA PHE A 138 10.65 -14.56 -2.06
C PHE A 138 10.54 -15.52 -0.86
N ASP A 139 9.70 -15.20 0.13
CA ASP A 139 9.46 -16.06 1.30
C ASP A 139 8.91 -17.44 0.89
N ILE A 140 7.99 -17.46 -0.09
CA ILE A 140 7.45 -18.71 -0.66
C ILE A 140 8.56 -19.50 -1.35
N LEU A 141 9.37 -18.87 -2.20
CA LEU A 141 10.46 -19.54 -2.92
C LEU A 141 11.50 -20.10 -1.94
N GLN A 142 11.84 -19.36 -0.88
CA GLN A 142 12.73 -19.81 0.18
C GLN A 142 12.16 -21.02 0.92
N THR A 143 10.88 -20.97 1.30
CA THR A 143 10.20 -22.09 1.97
C THR A 143 10.21 -23.36 1.11
N ILE A 144 9.97 -23.22 -0.21
CA ILE A 144 10.03 -24.35 -1.15
C ILE A 144 11.45 -24.92 -1.23
N ALA A 145 12.47 -24.05 -1.32
CA ALA A 145 13.87 -24.47 -1.35
C ALA A 145 14.28 -25.24 -0.08
N ASP A 146 13.87 -24.75 1.09
CA ASP A 146 14.16 -25.38 2.39
C ASP A 146 13.51 -26.77 2.52
N ILE A 147 12.26 -26.93 2.06
CA ILE A 147 11.56 -28.23 2.03
C ILE A 147 12.27 -29.21 1.08
N LEU A 148 12.72 -28.74 -0.09
CA LEU A 148 13.43 -29.58 -1.05
C LEU A 148 14.79 -30.04 -0.49
N LEU A 149 15.53 -29.17 0.20
CA LEU A 149 16.79 -29.51 0.86
C LEU A 149 16.61 -30.53 1.99
N LEU A 150 15.58 -30.39 2.83
CA LEU A 150 15.24 -31.34 3.89
C LEU A 150 14.86 -32.74 3.38
N HIS A 151 14.41 -32.85 2.14
CA HIS A 151 14.05 -34.13 1.53
C HIS A 151 15.17 -34.78 0.70
N LEU A 152 16.25 -34.03 0.41
CA LEU A 152 17.44 -34.50 -0.31
C LEU A 152 18.56 -35.01 0.61
N TYR A 153 18.46 -34.74 1.93
CA TYR A 153 19.35 -35.22 2.98
C TYR A 153 18.63 -36.25 3.87
#